data_AF-A0ABD6AEG6-F1
#
_entry.id   AF-A0ABD6AEG6-F1
#
_cell.length_a   1.000
_cell.length_b   1.000
_cell.length_c   1.000
_cell.angle_alpha   90.00
_cell.angle_beta   90.00
_cell.angle_gamma   90.00
#
_symmetry.space_group_name_H-M   'P 1'
#
loop_
_entity.id
_entity.type
_entity.pdbx_description
1 polymer ?
#
loop_
_entity_poly.entity_id
_entity_poly.type
_entity_poly.pdbx_seq_one_letter_code
_entity_poly.pdbx_strand_id
1 'polypeptide(L)'
;MSLGLLLFIGVSTVPGVVSAHGGEHTPGIPQWYGLVVLLLGFGVLGASVALNRRDRLARTEHALAGVFLGVVIAALGGILIVQLSPINELSGNTMPFSRTLYLPLALGVGLAIITASVFLGQLRWPTRPRYAILGGLLGLWVAYPALVRGLAVYHHPIGYMIALAVPLTVGYIIRRDGQDVLREVARDPVARRFGFGVGFVMVIFFIFSTGLLSFVPEEGIINGETTIHTPAFVDTVPTANPLVVWPAVQFWFPQIPLSGMLSVGTLLIVGLLGALVSMNAMLAAYQWLRVKRTSSTQSAAGAAALVGPNTCGCCGPMFAQLAVVLIGPSAAAPLYWLFVDFSSPVGAFFFVGSVALLTGGFVYSANALAPDLCSISADEHSHGTEQIRSSN
;
A
#
# COMPACT_ATOMS: atom_id res chain seq x y z
N MET A 1 -25.57 -0.28 -12.02
CA MET A 1 -26.04 -0.79 -10.71
C MET A 1 -26.17 -2.33 -10.65
N SER A 2 -25.80 -3.06 -11.70
CA SER A 2 -26.14 -4.49 -11.85
C SER A 2 -25.01 -5.47 -11.49
N LEU A 3 -23.74 -5.04 -11.54
CA LEU A 3 -22.60 -5.92 -11.23
C LEU A 3 -22.39 -6.13 -9.72
N GLY A 4 -22.62 -5.08 -8.91
CA GLY A 4 -22.49 -5.14 -7.46
C GLY A 4 -23.55 -6.02 -6.80
N LEU A 5 -24.78 -6.01 -7.34
CA LEU A 5 -25.86 -6.89 -6.87
C LEU A 5 -25.56 -8.37 -7.20
N LEU A 6 -25.00 -8.65 -8.38
CA LEU A 6 -24.58 -10.00 -8.77
C LEU A 6 -23.42 -10.53 -7.92
N LEU A 7 -22.47 -9.67 -7.55
CA LEU A 7 -21.37 -10.03 -6.64
C LEU A 7 -21.86 -10.27 -5.21
N PHE A 8 -22.85 -9.49 -4.76
CA PHE A 8 -23.50 -9.68 -3.46
C PHE A 8 -24.35 -10.97 -3.41
N ILE A 9 -25.07 -11.27 -4.49
CA ILE A 9 -25.85 -12.50 -4.63
C ILE A 9 -24.93 -13.73 -4.75
N GLY A 10 -23.81 -13.61 -5.46
CA GLY A 10 -22.78 -14.66 -5.56
C GLY A 10 -22.13 -15.00 -4.21
N VAL A 11 -21.91 -14.00 -3.35
CA VAL A 11 -21.43 -14.24 -1.97
C VAL A 11 -22.52 -14.84 -1.09
N SER A 12 -23.79 -14.48 -1.30
CA SER A 12 -24.93 -15.03 -0.52
C SER A 12 -25.34 -16.46 -0.90
N THR A 13 -24.80 -17.01 -1.99
CA THR A 13 -25.10 -18.38 -2.46
C THR A 13 -24.01 -19.39 -2.16
N VAL A 14 -22.94 -18.98 -1.45
CA VAL A 14 -22.07 -19.93 -0.77
C VAL A 14 -22.93 -20.62 0.30
N PRO A 15 -23.11 -21.95 0.27
CA PRO A 15 -23.92 -22.66 1.25
C PRO A 15 -23.25 -22.56 2.62
N GLY A 16 -23.54 -21.48 3.34
CA GLY A 16 -23.28 -21.34 4.76
C GLY A 16 -24.27 -22.22 5.48
N VAL A 17 -23.79 -23.34 5.99
CA VAL A 17 -24.45 -24.12 7.02
C VAL A 17 -24.56 -23.20 8.24
N VAL A 18 -25.67 -22.48 8.35
CA VAL A 18 -26.03 -21.74 9.57
C VAL A 18 -26.52 -22.79 10.56
N SER A 19 -25.59 -23.48 11.20
CA SER A 19 -25.90 -24.37 12.33
C SER A 19 -25.90 -23.55 13.60
N ALA A 20 -27.10 -23.14 14.02
CA ALA A 20 -27.36 -22.67 15.36
C ALA A 20 -27.30 -23.88 16.31
N HIS A 21 -26.17 -24.00 17.01
CA HIS A 21 -25.81 -25.04 18.00
C HIS A 21 -25.31 -26.38 17.45
N GLY A 22 -24.08 -26.72 17.84
CA GLY A 22 -23.48 -28.04 17.64
C GLY A 22 -21.97 -27.91 17.48
N GLY A 23 -21.23 -28.05 18.58
CA GLY A 23 -19.78 -28.06 18.57
C GLY A 23 -19.24 -29.27 17.83
N GLU A 24 -18.42 -29.00 16.81
CA GLU A 24 -17.32 -29.80 16.31
C GLU A 24 -16.56 -28.85 15.39
N HIS A 25 -15.24 -28.74 15.58
CA HIS A 25 -14.37 -27.80 14.86
C HIS A 25 -14.78 -27.68 13.39
N THR A 26 -15.36 -26.53 13.01
CA THR A 26 -15.55 -26.22 11.58
C THR A 26 -14.18 -26.32 10.94
N PRO A 27 -13.97 -27.19 9.93
CA PRO A 27 -12.70 -27.25 9.23
C PRO A 27 -12.44 -25.84 8.71
N GLY A 28 -11.38 -25.19 9.21
CA GLY A 28 -11.04 -23.83 8.82
C GLY A 28 -10.97 -23.76 7.29
N ILE A 29 -11.57 -22.72 6.70
CA ILE A 29 -11.59 -22.55 5.25
C ILE A 29 -10.14 -22.63 4.76
N PRO A 30 -9.81 -23.60 3.87
CA PRO A 30 -8.44 -23.79 3.41
C PRO A 30 -7.82 -22.53 2.78
N GLN A 31 -6.57 -22.25 3.10
CA GLN A 31 -5.84 -21.08 2.61
C GLN A 31 -5.78 -20.97 1.07
N TRP A 32 -5.86 -22.10 0.35
CA TRP A 32 -5.83 -22.13 -1.12
C TRP A 32 -7.02 -21.41 -1.77
N TYR A 33 -8.16 -21.26 -1.08
CA TYR A 33 -9.28 -20.47 -1.59
C TYR A 33 -8.87 -19.01 -1.81
N GLY A 34 -8.10 -18.42 -0.88
CA GLY A 34 -7.54 -17.08 -1.05
C GLY A 34 -6.58 -16.99 -2.24
N LEU A 35 -5.75 -18.01 -2.45
CA LEU A 35 -4.84 -18.08 -3.60
C LEU A 35 -5.58 -18.12 -4.93
N VAL A 36 -6.65 -18.91 -5.04
CA VAL A 36 -7.46 -19.00 -6.27
C VAL A 36 -8.10 -17.65 -6.59
N VAL A 37 -8.67 -16.96 -5.57
CA VAL A 37 -9.25 -15.63 -5.76
C VAL A 37 -8.17 -14.62 -6.17
N LEU A 38 -6.98 -14.67 -5.56
CA LEU A 38 -5.86 -13.80 -5.92
C LEU A 38 -5.44 -14.01 -7.39
N LEU A 39 -5.24 -15.26 -7.80
CA LEU A 39 -4.87 -15.62 -9.17
C LEU A 39 -5.96 -15.20 -10.18
N LEU A 40 -7.23 -15.35 -9.82
CA LEU A 40 -8.35 -14.85 -10.62
C LEU A 40 -8.26 -13.33 -10.80
N GLY A 41 -7.96 -12.58 -9.73
CA GLY A 41 -7.78 -11.13 -9.79
C GLY A 41 -6.66 -10.70 -10.74
N PHE A 42 -5.49 -11.35 -10.67
CA PHE A 42 -4.40 -11.14 -11.62
C PHE A 42 -4.78 -11.54 -13.04
N GLY A 43 -5.54 -12.62 -13.22
CA GLY A 43 -6.07 -13.05 -14.51
C GLY A 43 -6.99 -12.01 -15.15
N VAL A 44 -7.93 -11.45 -14.38
CA VAL A 44 -8.85 -10.39 -14.84
C VAL A 44 -8.08 -9.12 -15.21
N LEU A 45 -7.11 -8.72 -14.39
CA LEU A 45 -6.25 -7.57 -14.65
C LEU A 45 -5.45 -7.76 -15.95
N GLY A 46 -4.75 -8.90 -16.08
CA GLY A 46 -3.96 -9.24 -17.25
C GLY A 46 -4.79 -9.35 -18.52
N ALA A 47 -5.97 -9.98 -18.45
CA ALA A 47 -6.91 -10.07 -19.57
C ALA A 47 -7.40 -8.69 -20.00
N SER A 48 -7.74 -7.81 -19.06
CA SER A 48 -8.20 -6.44 -19.34
C SER A 48 -7.12 -5.63 -20.08
N VAL A 49 -5.87 -5.72 -19.63
CA VAL A 49 -4.73 -5.07 -20.30
C VAL A 49 -4.49 -5.67 -21.69
N ALA A 50 -4.50 -7.00 -21.81
CA ALA A 50 -4.24 -7.70 -23.07
C ALA A 50 -5.34 -7.42 -24.13
N LEU A 51 -6.61 -7.41 -23.72
CA LEU A 51 -7.74 -7.11 -24.59
C LEU A 51 -7.71 -5.65 -25.06
N ASN A 52 -7.30 -4.72 -24.19
CA ASN A 52 -7.09 -3.33 -24.58
C ASN A 52 -5.96 -3.18 -25.60
N ARG A 53 -4.85 -3.92 -25.44
CA ARG A 53 -3.73 -3.90 -26.39
C ARG A 53 -4.08 -4.43 -27.77
N ARG A 54 -5.04 -5.36 -27.86
CA ARG A 54 -5.49 -5.97 -29.12
C ARG A 54 -6.58 -5.17 -29.84
N ASP A 55 -6.86 -3.93 -29.39
CA ASP A 55 -7.93 -3.06 -29.89
C ASP A 55 -9.32 -3.76 -29.92
N ARG A 56 -9.50 -4.79 -29.08
CA ARG A 56 -10.76 -5.58 -29.02
C ARG A 56 -11.81 -4.97 -28.10
N LEU A 57 -11.42 -4.04 -27.23
CA LEU A 57 -12.36 -3.29 -26.39
C LEU A 57 -12.70 -1.98 -27.10
N ALA A 58 -13.98 -1.78 -27.38
CA ALA A 58 -14.48 -0.60 -28.09
C ALA A 58 -14.28 0.73 -27.33
N ARG A 59 -13.96 0.71 -26.02
CA ARG A 59 -13.67 1.90 -25.19
C ARG A 59 -12.65 1.60 -24.08
N THR A 60 -11.59 2.41 -23.99
CA THR A 60 -10.54 2.36 -22.94
C THR A 60 -11.09 2.39 -21.51
N GLU A 61 -12.23 3.05 -21.30
CA GLU A 61 -12.92 3.09 -20.00
C GLU A 61 -13.29 1.70 -19.47
N HIS A 62 -13.66 0.77 -20.37
CA HIS A 62 -14.02 -0.59 -19.98
C HIS A 62 -12.77 -1.40 -19.58
N ALA A 63 -11.63 -1.10 -20.20
CA ALA A 63 -10.35 -1.69 -19.81
C ALA A 63 -9.94 -1.24 -18.41
N LEU A 64 -10.09 0.06 -18.09
CA LEU A 64 -9.83 0.60 -16.75
C LEU A 64 -10.77 0.01 -15.70
N ALA A 65 -12.07 -0.14 -16.02
CA ALA A 65 -13.02 -0.82 -15.13
C ALA A 65 -12.62 -2.28 -14.88
N GLY A 66 -12.18 -2.99 -15.91
CA GLY A 66 -11.68 -4.37 -15.80
C GLY A 66 -10.40 -4.47 -14.95
N VAL A 67 -9.45 -3.53 -15.12
CA VAL A 67 -8.26 -3.44 -14.26
C VAL A 67 -8.65 -3.17 -12.81
N PHE A 68 -9.54 -2.21 -12.57
CA PHE A 68 -10.03 -1.89 -11.23
C PHE A 68 -10.69 -3.10 -10.57
N LEU A 69 -11.56 -3.81 -11.30
CA LEU A 69 -12.18 -5.04 -10.82
C LEU A 69 -11.13 -6.11 -10.49
N GLY A 70 -10.12 -6.29 -11.35
CA GLY A 70 -8.99 -7.20 -11.09
C GLY A 70 -8.23 -6.85 -9.82
N VAL A 71 -7.97 -5.55 -9.57
CA VAL A 71 -7.34 -5.05 -8.33
C VAL A 71 -8.20 -5.36 -7.10
N VAL A 72 -9.51 -5.14 -7.17
CA VAL A 72 -10.44 -5.47 -6.06
C VAL A 72 -10.41 -6.97 -5.75
N ILE A 73 -10.53 -7.81 -6.77
CA ILE A 73 -10.51 -9.27 -6.60
C ILE A 73 -9.16 -9.74 -6.05
N ALA A 74 -8.04 -9.21 -6.57
CA ALA A 74 -6.70 -9.54 -6.08
C ALA A 74 -6.50 -9.12 -4.62
N ALA A 75 -6.96 -7.92 -4.24
CA ALA A 75 -6.91 -7.44 -2.87
C ALA A 75 -7.72 -8.34 -1.92
N LEU A 76 -8.95 -8.73 -2.30
CA LEU A 76 -9.76 -9.66 -1.53
C LEU A 76 -9.09 -11.04 -1.39
N GLY A 77 -8.50 -11.56 -2.48
CA GLY A 77 -7.73 -12.80 -2.45
C GLY A 77 -6.53 -12.71 -1.49
N GLY A 78 -5.78 -11.61 -1.54
CA GLY A 78 -4.66 -11.36 -0.63
C GLY A 78 -5.10 -11.25 0.83
N ILE A 79 -6.19 -10.54 1.11
CA ILE A 79 -6.79 -10.48 2.47
C ILE A 79 -7.16 -11.88 2.94
N LEU A 80 -7.83 -12.68 2.10
CA LEU A 80 -8.21 -14.05 2.45
C LEU A 80 -6.99 -14.93 2.73
N ILE A 81 -5.92 -14.84 1.94
CA ILE A 81 -4.67 -15.59 2.22
C ILE A 81 -4.12 -15.21 3.60
N VAL A 82 -4.18 -13.92 3.95
CA VAL A 82 -3.67 -13.42 5.23
C VAL A 82 -4.51 -13.85 6.41
N GLN A 83 -5.82 -13.72 6.29
CA GLN A 83 -6.74 -14.02 7.36
C GLN A 83 -6.92 -15.52 7.58
N LEU A 84 -6.80 -16.33 6.52
CA LEU A 84 -6.96 -17.79 6.60
C LEU A 84 -5.66 -18.55 6.91
N SER A 85 -4.55 -17.86 7.16
CA SER A 85 -3.27 -18.49 7.48
C SER A 85 -3.04 -18.51 9.00
N PRO A 86 -3.30 -19.62 9.71
CA PRO A 86 -2.92 -19.76 11.10
C PRO A 86 -1.39 -19.93 11.20
N ILE A 87 -0.67 -18.91 11.65
CA ILE A 87 0.76 -19.06 11.96
C ILE A 87 0.88 -19.45 13.43
N ASN A 88 0.72 -20.75 13.69
CA ASN A 88 0.66 -21.30 15.05
C ASN A 88 2.05 -21.54 15.68
N GLU A 89 3.14 -21.25 14.97
CA GLU A 89 4.51 -21.57 15.41
C GLU A 89 5.47 -20.38 15.30
N LEU A 90 5.14 -19.25 15.95
CA LEU A 90 6.13 -18.20 16.20
C LEU A 90 6.91 -18.52 17.49
N SER A 91 8.09 -19.10 17.35
CA SER A 91 9.07 -19.15 18.44
C SER A 91 10.26 -18.23 18.12
N GLY A 92 10.91 -17.69 19.16
CA GLY A 92 12.10 -16.84 18.97
C GLY A 92 13.27 -17.54 18.26
N ASN A 93 13.24 -18.87 18.17
CA ASN A 93 14.25 -19.69 17.49
C ASN A 93 14.10 -19.72 15.96
N THR A 94 13.00 -19.21 15.40
CA THR A 94 12.78 -19.14 13.94
C THR A 94 13.22 -17.80 13.33
N MET A 95 13.88 -16.91 14.10
CA MET A 95 14.40 -15.66 13.56
C MET A 95 15.62 -15.92 12.66
N PRO A 96 15.66 -15.37 11.43
CA PRO A 96 16.77 -15.63 10.49
C PRO A 96 18.09 -15.00 10.91
N PHE A 97 18.06 -13.98 11.78
CA PHE A 97 19.23 -13.25 12.25
C PHE A 97 19.15 -13.02 13.75
N SER A 98 20.31 -12.95 14.42
CA SER A 98 20.36 -12.57 15.83
C SER A 98 19.90 -11.11 16.00
N ARG A 99 19.10 -10.82 17.03
CA ARG A 99 18.64 -9.46 17.33
C ARG A 99 19.79 -8.45 17.49
N THR A 100 20.98 -8.91 17.85
CA THR A 100 22.20 -8.09 17.96
C THR A 100 22.66 -7.50 16.62
N LEU A 101 22.35 -8.13 15.47
CA LEU A 101 22.69 -7.64 14.14
C LEU A 101 21.70 -6.59 13.60
N TYR A 102 20.49 -6.49 14.16
CA TYR A 102 19.45 -5.60 13.66
C TYR A 102 19.84 -4.13 13.82
N LEU A 103 20.37 -3.76 14.98
CA LEU A 103 20.80 -2.40 15.29
C LEU A 103 21.94 -1.90 14.39
N PRO A 104 23.08 -2.61 14.25
CA PRO A 104 24.16 -2.15 13.39
C PRO A 104 23.75 -2.15 11.91
N LEU A 105 22.90 -3.10 11.49
CA LEU A 105 22.38 -3.11 10.11
C LEU A 105 21.48 -1.90 9.85
N ALA A 106 20.52 -1.61 10.73
CA ALA A 106 19.66 -0.44 10.62
C ALA A 106 20.46 0.87 10.56
N LEU A 107 21.48 1.00 11.41
CA LEU A 107 22.36 2.16 11.41
C LEU A 107 23.16 2.28 10.11
N GLY A 108 23.84 1.21 9.69
CA GLY A 108 24.67 1.21 8.49
C GLY A 108 23.86 1.52 7.23
N VAL A 109 22.67 0.94 7.15
CA VAL A 109 21.69 1.20 6.09
C VAL A 109 21.20 2.63 6.11
N GLY A 110 20.74 3.11 7.27
CA GLY A 110 20.21 4.47 7.37
C GLY A 110 21.26 5.51 7.00
N LEU A 111 22.51 5.31 7.43
CA LEU A 111 23.65 6.14 7.04
C LEU A 111 23.95 6.04 5.54
N ALA A 112 23.92 4.84 4.95
CA ALA A 112 24.11 4.66 3.52
C ALA A 112 23.02 5.38 2.70
N ILE A 113 21.77 5.33 3.14
CA ILE A 113 20.66 6.05 2.51
C ILE A 113 20.87 7.56 2.62
N ILE A 114 21.26 8.07 3.79
CA ILE A 114 21.54 9.50 3.98
C ILE A 114 22.67 9.97 3.05
N THR A 115 23.81 9.27 3.06
CA THR A 115 24.99 9.65 2.26
C THR A 115 24.70 9.56 0.78
N ALA A 116 24.07 8.47 0.32
CA ALA A 116 23.67 8.32 -1.08
C ALA A 116 22.67 9.39 -1.51
N SER A 117 21.69 9.73 -0.66
CA SER A 117 20.68 10.75 -0.97
C SER A 117 21.27 12.15 -1.09
N VAL A 118 22.22 12.51 -0.21
CA VAL A 118 22.92 13.80 -0.29
C VAL A 118 23.81 13.84 -1.53
N PHE A 119 24.61 12.80 -1.76
CA PHE A 119 25.54 12.73 -2.87
C PHE A 119 24.82 12.72 -4.23
N LEU A 120 23.86 11.81 -4.42
CA LEU A 120 23.05 11.73 -5.65
C LEU A 120 22.16 12.96 -5.82
N GLY A 121 21.62 13.49 -4.71
CA GLY A 121 20.82 14.71 -4.72
C GLY A 121 21.60 15.91 -5.23
N GLN A 122 22.84 16.08 -4.76
CA GLN A 122 23.73 17.16 -5.20
C GLN A 122 24.19 16.98 -6.66
N LEU A 123 24.53 15.75 -7.07
CA LEU A 123 24.99 15.47 -8.44
C LEU A 123 23.88 15.59 -9.48
N ARG A 124 22.70 15.04 -9.18
CA ARG A 124 21.61 14.90 -10.16
C ARG A 124 20.63 16.06 -10.11
N TRP A 125 20.43 16.68 -8.94
CA TRP A 125 19.45 17.74 -8.73
C TRP A 125 19.96 18.89 -7.83
N PRO A 126 21.04 19.59 -8.22
CA PRO A 126 21.65 20.65 -7.40
C PRO A 126 20.67 21.79 -7.06
N THR A 127 19.68 22.04 -7.92
CA THR A 127 18.66 23.09 -7.73
C THR A 127 17.43 22.62 -6.95
N ARG A 128 17.34 21.35 -6.57
CA ARG A 128 16.16 20.76 -5.88
C ARG A 128 16.58 19.99 -4.62
N PRO A 129 17.08 20.67 -3.57
CA PRO A 129 17.59 20.03 -2.35
C PRO A 129 16.53 19.22 -1.59
N ARG A 130 15.25 19.51 -1.82
CA ARG A 130 14.11 18.79 -1.22
C ARG A 130 14.14 17.26 -1.40
N TYR A 131 14.70 16.76 -2.50
CA TYR A 131 14.83 15.30 -2.69
C TYR A 131 15.90 14.69 -1.80
N ALA A 132 17.04 15.39 -1.61
CA ALA A 132 18.08 14.98 -0.67
C ALA A 132 17.58 15.03 0.77
N ILE A 133 16.78 16.04 1.12
CA ILE A 133 16.13 16.16 2.44
C ILE A 133 15.18 14.98 2.69
N LEU A 134 14.32 14.63 1.72
CA LEU A 134 13.44 13.46 1.85
C LEU A 134 14.26 12.18 2.05
N GLY A 135 15.30 11.96 1.25
CA GLY A 135 16.17 10.79 1.40
C GLY A 135 16.90 10.76 2.75
N GLY A 136 17.34 11.92 3.25
CA GLY A 136 17.91 12.06 4.58
C GLY A 136 16.93 11.71 5.70
N LEU A 137 15.69 12.19 5.61
CA LEU A 137 14.62 11.85 6.56
C LEU A 137 14.28 10.35 6.53
N LEU A 138 14.22 9.76 5.34
CA LEU A 138 13.98 8.33 5.18
C LEU A 138 15.14 7.48 5.74
N GLY A 139 16.40 7.88 5.53
CA GLY A 139 17.53 7.20 6.15
C GLY A 139 17.56 7.38 7.68
N LEU A 140 17.17 8.55 8.18
CA LEU A 140 17.03 8.80 9.62
C LEU A 140 15.90 7.96 10.24
N TRP A 141 14.79 7.73 9.52
CA TRP A 141 13.74 6.81 9.91
C TRP A 141 14.29 5.40 10.17
N VAL A 142 15.15 4.89 9.29
CA VAL A 142 15.78 3.57 9.47
C VAL A 142 16.80 3.58 10.61
N ALA A 143 17.63 4.63 10.71
CA ALA A 143 18.68 4.71 11.72
C ALA A 143 18.16 5.00 13.14
N TYR A 144 16.96 5.58 13.28
CA TYR A 144 16.44 6.10 14.54
C TYR A 144 16.47 5.09 15.71
N PRO A 145 15.99 3.84 15.56
CA PRO A 145 16.02 2.86 16.65
C PRO A 145 17.44 2.49 17.10
N ALA A 146 18.46 2.74 16.28
CA ALA A 146 19.86 2.51 16.62
C ALA A 146 20.54 3.73 17.26
N LEU A 147 20.05 4.94 16.96
CA LEU A 147 20.59 6.21 17.47
C LEU A 147 20.10 6.49 18.90
N VAL A 148 18.83 6.25 19.17
CA VAL A 148 18.25 6.34 20.52
C VAL A 148 18.27 4.94 21.12
N ARG A 149 18.71 4.77 22.38
CA ARG A 149 18.82 3.44 23.02
C ARG A 149 17.89 3.32 24.23
N GLY A 150 17.48 2.09 24.52
CA GLY A 150 16.66 1.75 25.69
C GLY A 150 15.20 2.18 25.56
N LEU A 151 14.49 2.25 26.69
CA LEU A 151 13.06 2.58 26.74
C LEU A 151 12.74 4.00 26.24
N ALA A 152 13.74 4.88 26.20
CA ALA A 152 13.58 6.26 25.71
C ALA A 152 13.20 6.32 24.22
N VAL A 153 13.54 5.30 23.42
CA VAL A 153 13.22 5.21 21.98
C VAL A 153 11.73 5.43 21.72
N TYR A 154 10.88 4.91 22.59
CA TYR A 154 9.44 4.88 22.38
C TYR A 154 8.73 6.20 22.70
N HIS A 155 9.38 7.10 23.46
CA HIS A 155 8.79 8.38 23.88
C HIS A 155 9.62 9.59 23.46
N HIS A 156 10.68 9.39 22.68
CA HIS A 156 11.57 10.48 22.31
C HIS A 156 10.89 11.45 21.30
N PRO A 157 10.93 12.78 21.53
CA PRO A 157 10.26 13.75 20.65
C PRO A 157 10.80 13.73 19.21
N ILE A 158 12.08 13.39 19.03
CA ILE A 158 12.69 13.24 17.69
C ILE A 158 11.98 12.17 16.86
N GLY A 159 11.55 11.06 17.47
CA GLY A 159 10.85 10.00 16.74
C GLY A 159 9.51 10.48 16.18
N TYR A 160 8.73 11.23 16.98
CA TYR A 160 7.49 11.87 16.50
C TYR A 160 7.76 12.91 15.41
N MET A 161 8.83 13.71 15.56
CA MET A 161 9.20 14.67 14.53
C MET A 161 9.56 13.99 13.21
N ILE A 162 10.35 12.92 13.23
CA ILE A 162 10.67 12.13 12.02
C ILE A 162 9.38 11.55 11.42
N ALA A 163 8.53 10.97 12.26
CA ALA A 163 7.27 10.36 11.85
C ALA A 163 6.35 11.34 11.09
N LEU A 164 6.28 12.58 11.55
CA LEU A 164 5.50 13.66 10.92
C LEU A 164 6.24 14.34 9.75
N ALA A 165 7.57 14.47 9.82
CA ALA A 165 8.36 15.16 8.81
C ALA A 165 8.32 14.45 7.45
N VAL A 166 8.27 13.11 7.43
CA VAL A 166 8.18 12.33 6.18
C VAL A 166 6.93 12.66 5.37
N PRO A 167 5.68 12.48 5.87
CA PRO A 167 4.49 12.79 5.09
C PRO A 167 4.39 14.28 4.73
N LEU A 168 4.84 15.17 5.61
CA LEU A 168 4.87 16.61 5.33
C LEU A 168 5.83 16.95 4.19
N THR A 169 7.02 16.34 4.16
CA THR A 169 8.01 16.56 3.10
C THR A 169 7.53 15.98 1.77
N VAL A 170 6.92 14.78 1.78
CA VAL A 170 6.29 14.19 0.60
C VAL A 170 5.18 15.10 0.06
N GLY A 171 4.28 15.56 0.92
CA GLY A 171 3.22 16.49 0.55
C GLY A 171 3.76 17.81 -0.02
N TYR A 172 4.85 18.34 0.56
CA TYR A 172 5.54 19.53 0.06
C TYR A 172 6.13 19.30 -1.34
N ILE A 173 6.79 18.17 -1.58
CA ILE A 173 7.35 17.82 -2.90
C ILE A 173 6.25 17.70 -3.94
N ILE A 174 5.18 16.94 -3.64
CA ILE A 174 4.04 16.75 -4.55
C ILE A 174 3.39 18.09 -4.88
N ARG A 175 3.19 18.95 -3.86
CA ARG A 175 2.64 20.29 -4.05
C ARG A 175 3.56 21.16 -4.90
N ARG A 176 4.88 21.12 -4.68
CA ARG A 176 5.80 22.01 -5.38
C ARG A 176 6.06 21.57 -6.82
N ASP A 177 6.08 20.27 -7.09
CA ASP A 177 6.58 19.71 -8.35
C ASP A 177 5.53 19.04 -9.23
N GLY A 178 4.33 18.79 -8.69
CA GLY A 178 3.28 18.10 -9.43
C GLY A 178 1.88 18.67 -9.21
N GLN A 179 1.72 19.79 -8.51
CA GLN A 179 0.38 20.32 -8.17
C GLN A 179 -0.45 20.66 -9.40
N ASP A 180 0.13 21.26 -10.43
CA ASP A 180 -0.63 21.68 -11.62
C ASP A 180 -1.07 20.46 -12.44
N VAL A 181 -0.18 19.48 -12.60
CA VAL A 181 -0.49 18.21 -13.25
C VAL A 181 -1.54 17.43 -12.45
N LEU A 182 -1.40 17.37 -11.12
CA LEU A 182 -2.35 16.69 -10.25
C LEU A 182 -3.73 17.34 -10.30
N ARG A 183 -3.79 18.68 -10.33
CA ARG A 183 -5.05 19.41 -10.49
C ARG A 183 -5.73 19.08 -11.81
N GLU A 184 -4.96 19.03 -12.89
CA GLU A 184 -5.49 18.71 -14.22
C GLU A 184 -6.00 17.27 -14.30
N VAL A 185 -5.19 16.33 -13.83
CA VAL A 185 -5.54 14.90 -13.76
C VAL A 185 -6.75 14.68 -12.84
N ALA A 186 -6.88 15.43 -11.75
CA ALA A 186 -8.03 15.36 -10.85
C ALA A 186 -9.31 15.99 -11.42
N ARG A 187 -9.25 16.77 -12.51
CA ARG A 187 -10.44 17.24 -13.23
C ARG A 187 -11.07 16.14 -14.07
N ASP A 188 -10.28 15.17 -14.55
CA ASP A 188 -10.81 14.03 -15.28
C ASP A 188 -11.56 13.07 -14.32
N PRO A 189 -12.89 12.93 -14.46
CA PRO A 189 -13.70 12.17 -13.51
C PRO A 189 -13.39 10.67 -13.55
N VAL A 190 -12.95 10.13 -14.69
CA VAL A 190 -12.65 8.70 -14.83
C VAL A 190 -11.32 8.40 -14.14
N ALA A 191 -10.27 9.18 -14.44
CA ALA A 191 -8.98 9.03 -13.79
C ALA A 191 -9.08 9.23 -12.28
N ARG A 192 -9.81 10.26 -11.84
CA ARG A 192 -10.04 10.55 -10.42
C ARG A 192 -10.71 9.40 -9.68
N ARG A 193 -11.82 8.87 -10.23
CA ARG A 193 -12.55 7.73 -9.62
C ARG A 193 -11.67 6.48 -9.57
N PHE A 194 -10.91 6.20 -10.63
CA PHE A 194 -9.98 5.08 -10.65
C PHE A 194 -8.88 5.23 -9.59
N GLY A 195 -8.21 6.38 -9.52
CA GLY A 195 -7.16 6.66 -8.53
C GLY A 195 -7.66 6.53 -7.09
N PHE A 196 -8.76 7.19 -6.74
CA PHE A 196 -9.36 7.07 -5.41
C PHE A 196 -9.82 5.65 -5.10
N GLY A 197 -10.41 4.95 -6.07
CA GLY A 197 -10.84 3.57 -5.92
C GLY A 197 -9.66 2.66 -5.58
N VAL A 198 -8.57 2.72 -6.36
CA VAL A 198 -7.36 1.92 -6.13
C VAL A 198 -6.74 2.26 -4.79
N GLY A 199 -6.61 3.55 -4.44
CA GLY A 199 -6.09 3.97 -3.14
C GLY A 199 -6.92 3.46 -1.97
N PHE A 200 -8.26 3.51 -2.08
CA PHE A 200 -9.17 3.01 -1.05
C PHE A 200 -9.07 1.49 -0.86
N VAL A 201 -9.07 0.73 -1.97
CA VAL A 201 -8.86 -0.72 -1.93
C VAL A 201 -7.50 -1.05 -1.31
N MET A 202 -6.46 -0.29 -1.62
CA MET A 202 -5.13 -0.49 -1.07
C MET A 202 -5.06 -0.21 0.43
N VAL A 203 -5.75 0.83 0.91
CA VAL A 203 -5.85 1.11 2.36
C VAL A 203 -6.56 -0.02 3.09
N ILE A 204 -7.68 -0.52 2.56
CA ILE A 204 -8.38 -1.68 3.12
C ILE A 204 -7.45 -2.89 3.15
N PHE A 205 -6.82 -3.20 2.01
CA PHE A 205 -5.87 -4.31 1.90
C PHE A 205 -4.76 -4.19 2.95
N PHE A 206 -4.18 -3.00 3.13
CA PHE A 206 -3.14 -2.77 4.13
C PHE A 206 -3.66 -3.06 5.54
N ILE A 207 -4.82 -2.51 5.90
CA ILE A 207 -5.40 -2.65 7.25
C ILE A 207 -5.59 -4.12 7.60
N PHE A 208 -6.14 -4.91 6.69
CA PHE A 208 -6.32 -6.35 6.90
C PHE A 208 -5.01 -7.15 6.82
N SER A 209 -4.14 -6.81 5.87
CA SER A 209 -2.91 -7.58 5.64
C SER A 209 -1.87 -7.40 6.76
N THR A 210 -1.99 -6.33 7.54
CA THR A 210 -1.10 -6.04 8.66
C THR A 210 -1.68 -6.44 10.02
N GLY A 211 -2.86 -7.08 10.03
CA GLY A 211 -3.54 -7.49 11.25
C GLY A 211 -4.15 -6.34 12.07
N LEU A 212 -4.18 -5.12 11.53
CA LEU A 212 -4.88 -3.99 12.19
C LEU A 212 -6.39 -4.21 12.23
N LEU A 213 -6.90 -5.04 11.33
CA LEU A 213 -8.26 -5.57 11.34
C LEU A 213 -8.19 -7.06 11.00
N SER A 214 -8.86 -7.89 11.79
CA SER A 214 -8.92 -9.34 11.60
C SER A 214 -10.34 -9.86 11.76
N PHE A 215 -10.68 -10.88 10.96
CA PHE A 215 -11.91 -11.64 11.12
C PHE A 215 -11.71 -12.95 11.91
N VAL A 216 -10.45 -13.35 12.11
CA VAL A 216 -10.11 -14.54 12.88
C VAL A 216 -9.76 -14.11 14.31
N PRO A 217 -10.46 -14.65 15.32
CA PRO A 217 -10.09 -14.41 16.71
C PRO A 217 -8.69 -14.98 16.95
N GLU A 218 -7.76 -14.16 17.46
CA GLU A 218 -6.48 -14.67 17.94
C GLU A 218 -6.73 -15.53 19.19
N GLU A 219 -6.35 -16.81 19.12
CA GLU A 219 -6.35 -17.69 20.29
C GLU A 219 -5.13 -17.36 21.17
N GLY A 220 -5.37 -16.62 22.25
CA GLY A 220 -4.37 -16.23 23.27
C GLY A 220 -3.78 -14.84 23.00
N ILE A 221 -3.86 -13.87 23.89
CA ILE A 221 -3.26 -13.87 25.24
C ILE A 221 -4.18 -13.12 26.22
N ILE A 222 -4.92 -13.85 27.05
CA ILE A 222 -5.22 -13.47 28.44
C ILE A 222 -5.13 -14.76 29.26
N ASN A 223 -4.01 -14.94 29.96
CA ASN A 223 -3.86 -15.84 31.13
C ASN A 223 -4.25 -17.32 30.97
N GLY A 224 -3.77 -18.03 29.95
CA GLY A 224 -3.73 -19.51 29.97
C GLY A 224 -5.08 -20.25 30.07
N GLU A 225 -6.20 -19.54 30.01
CA GLU A 225 -7.53 -20.12 29.90
C GLU A 225 -8.09 -19.81 28.52
N THR A 226 -8.01 -20.82 27.66
CA THR A 226 -8.77 -20.96 26.44
C THR A 226 -10.25 -20.93 26.78
N THR A 227 -10.87 -19.74 26.82
CA THR A 227 -12.34 -19.65 26.76
C THR A 227 -12.85 -18.38 26.09
N ILE A 228 -13.58 -18.66 25.02
CA ILE A 228 -14.42 -17.84 24.17
C ILE A 228 -15.54 -17.20 25.00
N HIS A 229 -15.26 -16.19 25.84
CA HIS A 229 -16.29 -15.37 26.52
C HIS A 229 -15.77 -13.97 26.87
N THR A 230 -15.04 -13.32 25.99
CA THR A 230 -14.72 -11.89 26.17
C THR A 230 -15.92 -11.03 25.75
N PRO A 231 -16.47 -10.18 26.63
CA PRO A 231 -17.49 -9.22 26.24
C PRO A 231 -16.93 -8.25 25.19
N ALA A 232 -17.82 -7.64 24.40
CA ALA A 232 -17.41 -6.60 23.45
C ALA A 232 -16.67 -5.49 24.21
N PHE A 233 -15.51 -5.07 23.71
CA PHE A 233 -14.74 -4.00 24.35
C PHE A 233 -14.17 -3.04 23.32
N VAL A 234 -13.99 -1.81 23.76
CA VAL A 234 -13.24 -0.76 23.07
C VAL A 234 -12.35 -0.15 24.14
N ASP A 235 -11.04 -0.25 23.96
CA ASP A 235 -10.05 0.27 24.91
C ASP A 235 -8.98 1.06 24.18
N THR A 236 -8.31 1.94 24.92
CA THR A 236 -7.18 2.72 24.42
C THR A 236 -5.88 2.18 24.99
N VAL A 237 -5.01 1.68 24.11
CA VAL A 237 -3.72 1.09 24.49
C VAL A 237 -2.58 1.81 23.78
N PRO A 238 -1.43 2.03 24.46
CA PRO A 238 -0.25 2.56 23.82
C PRO A 238 0.41 1.49 22.94
N THR A 239 0.57 1.79 21.64
CA THR A 239 1.19 0.87 20.68
C THR A 239 2.47 1.45 20.14
N ALA A 240 3.57 0.72 20.28
CA ALA A 240 4.92 1.11 19.83
C ALA A 240 5.11 0.99 18.30
N ASN A 241 4.16 1.49 17.49
CA ASN A 241 4.24 1.46 16.03
C ASN A 241 3.47 2.62 15.37
N PRO A 242 4.05 3.27 14.34
CA PRO A 242 5.43 3.19 13.87
C PRO A 242 6.41 4.06 14.68
N LEU A 243 7.66 3.60 14.83
CA LEU A 243 8.83 4.31 15.38
C LEU A 243 8.80 4.65 16.87
N VAL A 244 7.67 5.18 17.35
CA VAL A 244 7.40 5.63 18.72
C VAL A 244 6.06 5.07 19.18
N VAL A 245 5.72 5.27 20.45
CA VAL A 245 4.42 4.91 20.98
C VAL A 245 3.36 5.89 20.50
N TRP A 246 2.26 5.35 19.99
CA TRP A 246 1.09 6.11 19.60
C TRP A 246 -0.12 5.67 20.43
N PRO A 247 -1.06 6.58 20.72
CA PRO A 247 -2.37 6.14 21.21
C PRO A 247 -3.04 5.29 20.12
N ALA A 248 -3.51 4.11 20.52
CA ALA A 248 -4.26 3.22 19.66
C ALA A 248 -5.60 2.86 20.29
N VAL A 249 -6.59 2.64 19.44
CA VAL A 249 -7.89 2.10 19.83
C VAL A 249 -7.90 0.62 19.48
N GLN A 250 -8.03 -0.23 20.49
CA GLN A 250 -8.24 -1.66 20.34
C GLN A 250 -9.71 -1.96 20.53
N PHE A 251 -10.27 -2.81 19.68
CA PHE A 251 -11.67 -3.20 19.77
C PHE A 251 -11.89 -4.66 19.43
N TRP A 252 -12.91 -5.23 20.05
CA TRP A 252 -13.40 -6.58 19.80
C TRP A 252 -14.92 -6.59 19.83
N PHE A 253 -15.52 -7.09 18.76
CA PHE A 253 -16.95 -7.32 18.68
C PHE A 253 -17.21 -8.81 18.49
N PRO A 254 -17.79 -9.54 19.46
CA PRO A 254 -18.03 -10.97 19.31
C PRO A 254 -19.22 -11.28 18.39
N GLN A 255 -20.15 -10.32 18.17
CA GLN A 255 -21.35 -10.50 17.34
C GLN A 255 -21.05 -10.44 15.82
N ILE A 256 -19.99 -9.73 15.45
CA ILE A 256 -19.46 -9.67 14.09
C ILE A 256 -17.98 -9.96 14.30
N PRO A 257 -17.45 -11.16 14.00
CA PRO A 257 -16.12 -11.60 14.42
C PRO A 257 -15.07 -10.65 13.83
N LEU A 258 -14.82 -9.56 14.52
CA LEU A 258 -14.08 -8.39 14.06
C LEU A 258 -13.30 -7.89 15.25
N SER A 259 -11.99 -8.13 15.19
CA SER A 259 -11.01 -7.56 16.08
C SER A 259 -10.17 -6.56 15.31
N GLY A 260 -9.64 -5.57 16.01
CA GLY A 260 -8.68 -4.67 15.41
C GLY A 260 -7.98 -3.78 16.41
N MET A 261 -6.89 -3.19 15.94
CA MET A 261 -6.13 -2.18 16.65
C MET A 261 -5.70 -1.10 15.66
N LEU A 262 -6.12 0.14 15.91
CA LEU A 262 -5.81 1.28 15.04
C LEU A 262 -5.05 2.34 15.83
N SER A 263 -3.75 2.50 15.54
CA SER A 263 -2.92 3.57 16.10
C SER A 263 -2.88 4.80 15.20
N VAL A 264 -2.74 5.98 15.78
CA VAL A 264 -2.62 7.24 15.04
C VAL A 264 -1.45 7.22 14.06
N GLY A 265 -0.29 6.71 14.49
CA GLY A 265 0.87 6.67 13.62
C GLY A 265 0.73 5.64 12.49
N THR A 266 0.01 4.54 12.70
CA THR A 266 -0.29 3.60 11.62
C THR A 266 -1.25 4.21 10.61
N LEU A 267 -2.30 4.91 11.04
CA LEU A 267 -3.18 5.66 10.15
C LEU A 267 -2.42 6.69 9.32
N LEU A 268 -1.40 7.33 9.89
CA LEU A 268 -0.52 8.26 9.18
C LEU A 268 0.25 7.56 8.04
N ILE A 269 0.88 6.41 8.30
CA ILE A 269 1.62 5.65 7.27
C ILE A 269 0.68 5.11 6.20
N VAL A 270 -0.43 4.51 6.62
CA VAL A 270 -1.43 3.95 5.70
C VAL A 270 -2.03 5.04 4.84
N GLY A 271 -2.33 6.20 5.42
CA GLY A 271 -2.79 7.37 4.70
C GLY A 271 -1.77 7.89 3.70
N LEU A 272 -0.49 7.98 4.09
CA LEU A 272 0.60 8.39 3.19
C LEU A 272 0.73 7.45 1.99
N LEU A 273 0.83 6.13 2.24
CA LEU A 273 0.97 5.13 1.19
C LEU A 273 -0.28 5.06 0.30
N GLY A 274 -1.46 5.05 0.90
CA GLY A 274 -2.74 5.08 0.17
C GLY A 274 -2.90 6.31 -0.71
N ALA A 275 -2.49 7.49 -0.23
CA ALA A 275 -2.49 8.73 -1.00
C ALA A 275 -1.49 8.67 -2.16
N LEU A 276 -0.27 8.21 -1.91
CA LEU A 276 0.76 8.04 -2.94
C LEU A 276 0.34 7.04 -4.03
N VAL A 277 -0.25 5.91 -3.64
CA VAL A 277 -0.80 4.90 -4.55
C VAL A 277 -1.95 5.49 -5.38
N SER A 278 -2.89 6.19 -4.72
CA SER A 278 -4.01 6.86 -5.39
C SER A 278 -3.53 7.84 -6.45
N MET A 279 -2.55 8.69 -6.13
CA MET A 279 -2.01 9.68 -7.07
C MET A 279 -1.31 9.04 -8.27
N ASN A 280 -0.50 7.99 -8.04
CA ASN A 280 0.14 7.25 -9.13
C ASN A 280 -0.87 6.52 -10.02
N ALA A 281 -1.89 5.89 -9.42
CA ALA A 281 -2.97 5.25 -10.16
C ALA A 281 -3.80 6.25 -10.98
N MET A 282 -4.04 7.44 -10.42
CA MET A 282 -4.75 8.53 -11.12
C MET A 282 -3.97 9.00 -12.35
N LEU A 283 -2.66 9.23 -12.22
CA LEU A 283 -1.78 9.58 -13.35
C LEU A 283 -1.75 8.48 -14.41
N ALA A 284 -1.62 7.22 -14.00
CA ALA A 284 -1.61 6.09 -14.91
C ALA A 284 -2.92 5.99 -15.72
N ALA A 285 -4.07 6.16 -15.06
CA ALA A 285 -5.36 6.16 -15.73
C ALA A 285 -5.51 7.35 -16.70
N TYR A 286 -5.08 8.54 -16.30
CA TYR A 286 -5.11 9.73 -17.15
C TYR A 286 -4.25 9.56 -18.41
N GLN A 287 -3.02 9.07 -18.25
CA GLN A 287 -2.12 8.74 -19.37
C GLN A 287 -2.76 7.71 -20.30
N TRP A 288 -3.37 6.66 -19.74
CA TRP A 288 -3.99 5.61 -20.54
C TRP A 288 -5.20 6.11 -21.34
N LEU A 289 -5.97 7.06 -20.81
CA LEU A 289 -7.10 7.67 -21.50
C LEU A 289 -6.69 8.65 -22.61
N ARG A 290 -5.64 9.44 -22.37
CA ARG A 290 -5.31 10.62 -23.19
C ARG A 290 -4.16 10.39 -24.16
N VAL A 291 -3.20 9.53 -23.82
CA VAL A 291 -1.99 9.32 -24.63
C VAL A 291 -2.20 8.12 -25.56
N LYS A 292 -2.68 8.40 -26.78
CA LYS A 292 -2.72 7.40 -27.87
C LYS A 292 -1.30 7.17 -28.40
N ARG A 293 -0.69 6.03 -28.03
CA ARG A 293 0.52 5.42 -28.61
C ARG A 293 1.59 6.42 -29.10
N THR A 294 2.40 6.98 -28.19
CA THR A 294 3.70 7.56 -28.56
C THR A 294 4.83 6.93 -27.72
N SER A 295 5.52 5.97 -28.34
CA SER A 295 6.81 5.39 -27.94
C SER A 295 6.89 4.45 -26.71
N SER A 296 7.74 3.43 -26.87
CA SER A 296 8.04 2.29 -25.97
C SER A 296 8.46 2.68 -24.54
N THR A 297 9.02 3.87 -24.35
CA THR A 297 9.56 4.35 -23.06
C THR A 297 8.48 4.73 -22.03
N GLN A 298 7.29 5.13 -22.47
CA GLN A 298 6.17 5.47 -21.59
C GLN A 298 5.53 4.23 -20.92
N SER A 299 5.71 3.05 -21.54
CA SER A 299 5.25 1.77 -20.99
C SER A 299 5.99 1.37 -19.72
N ALA A 300 7.22 1.85 -19.50
CA ALA A 300 7.97 1.58 -18.27
C ALA A 300 7.50 2.46 -17.10
N ALA A 301 7.10 3.71 -17.36
CA ALA A 301 6.54 4.61 -16.35
C ALA A 301 5.14 4.16 -15.89
N GLY A 302 4.29 3.74 -16.84
CA GLY A 302 2.98 3.14 -16.52
C GLY A 302 3.10 1.80 -15.80
N ALA A 303 4.06 0.94 -16.18
CA ALA A 303 4.36 -0.29 -15.45
C ALA A 303 4.92 -0.02 -14.05
N ALA A 304 5.79 0.98 -13.86
CA ALA A 304 6.28 1.39 -12.56
C ALA A 304 5.18 1.99 -11.67
N ALA A 305 4.20 2.70 -12.24
CA ALA A 305 3.04 3.22 -11.50
C ALA A 305 2.04 2.11 -11.08
N LEU A 306 2.00 0.99 -11.81
CA LEU A 306 1.18 -0.19 -11.50
C LEU A 306 1.89 -1.20 -10.58
N VAL A 307 3.23 -1.28 -10.64
CA VAL A 307 4.04 -2.17 -9.80
C VAL A 307 4.46 -1.49 -8.49
N GLY A 308 4.65 -0.16 -8.49
CA GLY A 308 5.04 0.64 -7.32
C GLY A 308 4.14 0.49 -6.09
N PRO A 309 2.80 0.37 -6.21
CA PRO A 309 1.91 0.08 -5.10
C PRO A 309 2.19 -1.25 -4.39
N ASN A 310 2.74 -2.24 -5.10
CA ASN A 310 3.02 -3.57 -4.56
C ASN A 310 4.33 -3.63 -3.74
N THR A 311 5.09 -2.54 -3.67
CA THR A 311 6.36 -2.49 -2.91
C THR A 311 6.14 -2.12 -1.44
N CYS A 312 4.92 -1.77 -1.00
CA CYS A 312 4.64 -1.08 0.28
C CYS A 312 4.95 -1.81 1.60
N GLY A 313 5.66 -2.94 1.56
CA GLY A 313 5.97 -3.79 2.73
C GLY A 313 4.74 -4.53 3.27
N CYS A 314 3.55 -4.00 3.01
CA CYS A 314 2.23 -4.59 3.17
C CYS A 314 2.05 -5.97 2.51
N CYS A 315 2.75 -6.24 1.40
CA CYS A 315 2.76 -7.54 0.77
C CYS A 315 3.69 -8.53 1.48
N GLY A 316 4.48 -8.10 2.47
CA GLY A 316 5.41 -8.94 3.23
C GLY A 316 4.72 -10.12 3.94
N PRO A 317 3.68 -9.90 4.75
CA PRO A 317 2.86 -10.97 5.31
C PRO A 317 2.27 -11.88 4.24
N MET A 318 1.79 -11.30 3.14
CA MET A 318 1.26 -12.06 2.00
C MET A 318 2.34 -12.94 1.32
N PHE A 319 3.56 -12.44 1.13
CA PHE A 319 4.68 -13.22 0.58
C PHE A 319 5.16 -14.30 1.53
N ALA A 320 5.21 -14.01 2.84
CA ALA A 320 5.51 -15.00 3.86
C ALA A 320 4.48 -16.15 3.81
N GLN A 321 3.20 -15.83 3.67
CA GLN A 321 2.15 -16.83 3.59
C GLN A 321 2.09 -17.55 2.24
N LEU A 322 2.40 -16.88 1.13
CA LEU A 322 2.65 -17.56 -0.14
C LEU A 322 3.82 -18.55 0.00
N ALA A 323 4.88 -18.18 0.73
CA ALA A 323 5.98 -19.10 1.01
C ALA A 323 5.52 -20.27 1.90
N VAL A 324 4.61 -20.06 2.87
CA VAL A 324 3.97 -21.14 3.65
C VAL A 324 3.24 -22.11 2.72
N VAL A 325 2.45 -21.59 1.78
CA VAL A 325 1.67 -22.40 0.83
C VAL A 325 2.58 -23.16 -0.15
N LEU A 326 3.65 -22.53 -0.62
CA LEU A 326 4.51 -23.07 -1.68
C LEU A 326 5.63 -23.99 -1.16
N ILE A 327 6.21 -23.68 0.01
CA ILE A 327 7.43 -24.31 0.52
C ILE A 327 7.22 -24.89 1.93
N GLY A 328 6.08 -24.61 2.57
CA GLY A 328 5.71 -25.12 3.89
C GLY A 328 5.99 -24.15 5.05
N PRO A 329 5.30 -24.31 6.20
CA PRO A 329 5.41 -23.38 7.34
C PRO A 329 6.82 -23.20 7.90
N SER A 330 7.60 -24.27 7.96
CA SER A 330 8.95 -24.31 8.53
C SER A 330 9.99 -23.52 7.74
N ALA A 331 9.80 -23.36 6.42
CA ALA A 331 10.67 -22.52 5.58
C ALA A 331 10.23 -21.04 5.55
N ALA A 332 8.97 -20.76 5.88
CA ALA A 332 8.36 -19.45 5.77
C ALA A 332 8.35 -18.63 7.08
N ALA A 333 8.48 -19.28 8.24
CA ALA A 333 8.55 -18.62 9.54
C ALA A 333 9.63 -17.52 9.63
N PRO A 334 10.84 -17.68 9.05
CA PRO A 334 11.84 -16.61 9.05
C PRO A 334 11.46 -15.40 8.18
N LEU A 335 10.73 -15.61 7.07
CA LEU A 335 10.20 -14.52 6.25
C LEU A 335 9.14 -13.73 7.02
N TYR A 336 8.26 -14.41 7.75
CA TYR A 336 7.22 -13.73 8.51
C TYR A 336 7.79 -12.75 9.55
N TRP A 337 8.80 -13.16 10.33
CA TRP A 337 9.50 -12.29 11.29
C TRP A 337 10.17 -11.07 10.64
N LEU A 338 10.59 -11.20 9.38
CA LEU A 338 11.20 -10.12 8.61
C LEU A 338 10.22 -8.96 8.36
N PHE A 339 8.93 -9.29 8.24
CA PHE A 339 7.86 -8.36 7.83
C PHE A 339 6.85 -8.01 8.92
N VAL A 340 6.75 -8.80 10.00
CA VAL A 340 5.74 -8.59 11.05
C VAL A 340 5.99 -7.33 11.86
N ASP A 341 7.25 -6.90 11.95
CA ASP A 341 7.64 -5.72 12.71
C ASP A 341 8.04 -4.59 11.75
N PHE A 342 7.22 -3.55 11.68
CA PHE A 342 7.52 -2.34 10.88
C PHE A 342 8.74 -1.56 11.40
N SER A 343 9.15 -1.81 12.64
CA SER A 343 10.39 -1.31 13.20
C SER A 343 11.60 -2.21 12.88
N SER A 344 11.39 -3.36 12.22
CA SER A 344 12.48 -4.16 11.69
C SER A 344 13.21 -3.39 10.58
N PRO A 345 14.54 -3.59 10.42
CA PRO A 345 15.31 -2.98 9.34
C PRO A 345 14.68 -3.23 7.98
N VAL A 346 14.14 -4.43 7.77
CA VAL A 346 13.53 -4.82 6.50
C VAL A 346 12.19 -4.12 6.29
N GLY A 347 11.29 -4.11 7.28
CA GLY A 347 10.05 -3.35 7.21
C GLY A 347 10.29 -1.87 6.92
N ALA A 348 11.28 -1.27 7.60
CA ALA A 348 11.70 0.10 7.39
C ALA A 348 12.25 0.32 5.97
N PHE A 349 13.05 -0.60 5.44
CA PHE A 349 13.53 -0.56 4.05
C PHE A 349 12.40 -0.57 3.03
N PHE A 350 11.42 -1.46 3.18
CA PHE A 350 10.29 -1.53 2.25
C PHE A 350 9.44 -0.27 2.32
N PHE A 351 9.20 0.26 3.52
CA PHE A 351 8.52 1.54 3.70
C PHE A 351 9.28 2.68 2.99
N VAL A 352 10.58 2.83 3.27
CA VAL A 352 11.43 3.86 2.66
C VAL A 352 11.49 3.72 1.14
N GLY A 353 11.72 2.51 0.64
CA GLY A 353 11.74 2.20 -0.78
C GLY A 353 10.41 2.56 -1.45
N SER A 354 9.29 2.29 -0.80
CA SER A 354 7.96 2.58 -1.34
C SER A 354 7.65 4.07 -1.37
N VAL A 355 7.95 4.79 -0.28
CA VAL A 355 7.78 6.24 -0.25
C VAL A 355 8.67 6.89 -1.33
N ALA A 356 9.92 6.45 -1.46
CA ALA A 356 10.85 6.96 -2.46
C ALA A 356 10.39 6.64 -3.89
N LEU A 357 10.00 5.39 -4.19
CA LEU A 357 9.57 4.96 -5.52
C LEU A 357 8.23 5.58 -5.92
N LEU A 358 7.25 5.65 -5.02
CA LEU A 358 5.94 6.23 -5.34
C LEU A 358 6.02 7.75 -5.47
N THR A 359 6.80 8.43 -4.62
CA THR A 359 7.00 9.88 -4.73
C THR A 359 7.82 10.21 -5.98
N GLY A 360 8.90 9.48 -6.22
CA GLY A 360 9.76 9.65 -7.39
C GLY A 360 9.04 9.33 -8.69
N GLY A 361 8.27 8.24 -8.73
CA GLY A 361 7.45 7.83 -9.86
C GLY A 361 6.35 8.84 -10.19
N PHE A 362 5.69 9.38 -9.16
CA PHE A 362 4.73 10.46 -9.32
C PHE A 362 5.38 11.71 -9.93
N VAL A 363 6.47 12.19 -9.33
CA VAL A 363 7.16 13.41 -9.79
C VAL A 363 7.73 13.21 -11.20
N TYR A 364 8.31 12.05 -11.50
CA TYR A 364 8.82 11.73 -12.83
C TYR A 364 7.69 11.76 -13.87
N SER A 365 6.58 11.08 -13.58
CA SER A 365 5.41 11.03 -14.46
C SER A 365 4.78 12.40 -14.64
N ALA A 366 4.69 13.21 -13.58
CA ALA A 366 4.19 14.57 -13.65
C ALA A 366 5.06 15.47 -14.54
N ASN A 367 6.39 15.41 -14.40
CA ASN A 367 7.29 16.18 -15.26
C ASN A 367 7.23 15.72 -16.72
N ALA A 368 6.98 14.44 -16.98
CA ALA A 368 6.79 13.92 -18.34
C ALA A 368 5.49 14.42 -18.99
N LEU A 369 4.43 14.70 -18.20
CA LEU A 369 3.14 15.19 -18.71
C LEU A 369 3.08 16.71 -18.87
N ALA A 370 3.90 17.46 -18.13
CA ALA A 370 3.85 18.92 -18.14
C ALA A 370 4.00 19.55 -19.55
N PRO A 371 4.90 19.09 -20.44
CA PRO A 371 5.03 19.64 -21.79
C PRO A 371 3.78 19.47 -22.65
N ASP A 372 3.15 18.29 -22.58
CA ASP A 372 1.95 17.95 -23.36
C ASP A 372 0.73 18.77 -22.92
N LEU A 373 0.65 19.14 -21.63
CA LEU A 373 -0.41 20.01 -21.12
C LEU A 373 -0.24 21.46 -21.60
N CYS A 374 0.99 21.94 -21.71
CA CYS A 374 1.27 23.29 -22.20
C CYS A 374 0.94 23.44 -23.70
N SER A 375 1.23 22.43 -24.53
CA SER A 375 0.93 22.48 -25.97
C SER A 375 -0.57 22.52 -26.26
N ILE A 376 -1.37 21.74 -25.53
CA ILE A 376 -2.83 21.74 -25.67
C ILE A 376 -3.41 23.13 -25.35
N SER A 377 -2.91 23.79 -24.30
CA SER A 377 -3.37 25.15 -23.94
C SER A 377 -3.03 26.21 -24.99
N ALA A 378 -1.92 26.03 -25.71
CA ALA A 378 -1.48 26.97 -26.76
C ALA A 378 -2.32 26.82 -28.04
N ASP A 379 -2.69 25.59 -28.43
CA ASP A 379 -3.52 25.33 -29.61
C ASP A 379 -4.99 25.74 -29.40
N GLU A 380 -5.50 25.62 -28.17
CA GLU A 380 -6.86 26.07 -27.84
C GLU A 380 -6.97 27.61 -27.88
N HIS A 381 -5.89 28.34 -27.57
CA HIS A 381 -5.83 29.80 -27.71
C HIS A 381 -5.64 30.30 -29.15
N SER A 382 -4.90 29.56 -29.99
CA SER A 382 -4.70 29.94 -31.41
C SER A 382 -5.98 29.75 -32.24
N HIS A 383 -6.72 28.67 -32.03
CA HIS A 383 -8.01 28.46 -32.71
C HIS A 383 -9.11 29.41 -32.20
N GLY A 384 -9.11 29.76 -30.91
CA GLY A 384 -10.05 30.76 -30.36
C GLY A 384 -9.82 32.17 -30.91
N THR A 385 -8.58 32.55 -31.22
CA THR A 385 -8.27 33.88 -31.79
C THR A 385 -8.53 33.95 -33.30
N GLU A 386 -8.41 32.85 -34.04
CA GLU A 386 -8.73 32.81 -35.47
C GLU A 386 -10.26 32.84 -35.76
N GLN A 387 -11.06 32.26 -34.87
CA GLN A 387 -12.53 32.35 -34.95
C GLN A 387 -13.07 33.76 -34.66
N ILE A 388 -12.40 34.53 -33.80
CA ILE A 388 -12.75 35.92 -33.53
C ILE A 388 -12.29 36.85 -34.66
N ARG A 389 -11.25 36.47 -35.41
CA ARG A 389 -10.72 37.29 -36.53
C ARG A 389 -11.46 37.07 -37.87
N SER A 390 -12.21 35.98 -38.01
CA SER A 390 -13.03 35.70 -39.20
C SER A 390 -14.49 36.18 -39.09
N SER A 391 -14.85 36.82 -37.96
CA SER A 391 -16.18 37.36 -37.69
C SER A 391 -16.23 38.90 -37.59
N ASN A 392 -15.13 39.58 -37.92
CA ASN A 392 -15.04 41.01 -38.21
C ASN A 392 -14.54 41.19 -39.64
#